data_AF-A0A836TG23-F1
#
_entry.id   AF-A0A836TG23-F1
#
_cell.length_a   1.000
_cell.length_b   1.000
_cell.length_c   1.000
_cell.angle_alpha   90.00
_cell.angle_beta   90.00
_cell.angle_gamma   90.00
#
_symmetry.space_group_name_H-M   'P 1'
#
loop_
_entity.id
_entity.type
_entity.pdbx_description
1 polymer ?
#
loop_
_entity_poly.entity_id
_entity_poly.type
_entity_poly.pdbx_seq_one_letter_code
_entity_poly.pdbx_strand_id
1 'polypeptide(L)'
;MNPTPRIFLMLLGATLLFHTTLNYMEENIEDFETVPLPPKKIKKISTRNPIIQVNAKDRGSWTLVEFATGKTQKISEAEAETNKLSQVSWDLAFSRTKIISNGGKTNPSGKTGIINLGPVDFDNIKTAPETGYVQDNRSLGNLINKELAGWYNYRTRTHNIESKRNVYALKLNNGIFMKMRILNYYCAQPEDTCRSMLCTREEAACLTIEYILTEPGSNTFVPPDTYLTKNIQSPEKIIE
;
A
#
# COMPACT_ATOMS: atom_id res chain seq x y z
N MET A 1 61.49 26.84 -25.24
CA MET A 1 60.73 27.79 -24.37
C MET A 1 59.83 26.99 -23.45
N ASN A 2 59.83 27.27 -22.15
CA ASN A 2 58.99 26.58 -21.17
C ASN A 2 57.50 26.91 -21.43
N PRO A 3 56.61 25.92 -21.66
CA PRO A 3 55.21 26.19 -21.99
C PRO A 3 54.36 26.58 -20.77
N THR A 4 54.84 26.36 -19.54
CA THR A 4 54.11 26.62 -18.28
C THR A 4 53.46 28.01 -18.18
N PRO A 5 54.12 29.15 -18.48
CA PRO A 5 53.48 30.46 -18.39
C PRO A 5 52.30 30.63 -19.37
N ARG A 6 52.35 29.97 -20.55
CA ARG A 6 51.25 30.02 -21.52
C ARG A 6 50.03 29.23 -21.03
N ILE A 7 50.27 28.05 -20.47
CA ILE A 7 49.21 27.20 -19.89
C ILE A 7 48.57 27.91 -18.69
N PHE A 8 49.37 28.54 -17.83
CA PHE A 8 48.87 29.28 -16.68
C PHE A 8 47.98 30.47 -17.10
N LEU A 9 48.40 31.25 -18.09
CA LEU A 9 47.59 32.35 -18.63
C LEU A 9 46.28 31.86 -19.25
N MET A 10 46.30 30.72 -19.94
CA MET A 10 45.10 30.12 -20.54
C MET A 10 44.10 29.68 -19.46
N LEU A 11 44.58 29.02 -18.40
CA LEU A 11 43.74 28.61 -17.27
C LEU A 11 43.17 29.82 -16.52
N LEU A 12 43.98 30.85 -16.28
CA LEU A 12 43.53 32.07 -15.63
C LEU A 12 42.42 32.76 -16.45
N GLY A 13 42.57 32.84 -17.77
CA GLY A 13 41.56 33.37 -18.67
C GLY A 13 40.27 32.56 -18.68
N ALA A 14 40.37 31.22 -18.68
CA ALA A 14 39.21 30.34 -18.62
C ALA A 14 38.43 30.49 -17.30
N THR A 15 39.13 30.58 -16.17
CA THR A 15 38.50 30.79 -14.86
C THR A 15 37.82 32.15 -14.77
N LEU A 16 38.44 33.20 -15.32
CA LEU A 16 37.83 34.53 -15.36
C LEU A 16 36.57 34.56 -16.23
N LEU A 17 36.61 33.92 -17.41
CA LEU A 17 35.44 33.76 -18.26
C LEU A 17 34.33 32.98 -17.55
N PHE A 18 34.66 31.90 -16.86
CA PHE A 18 33.68 31.10 -16.13
C PHE A 18 33.04 31.86 -14.97
N HIS A 19 33.81 32.65 -14.20
CA HIS A 19 33.24 33.45 -13.11
C HIS A 19 32.39 34.61 -13.63
N THR A 20 32.80 35.26 -14.72
CA THR A 20 32.00 36.33 -15.33
C THR A 20 30.69 35.80 -15.89
N THR A 21 30.69 34.61 -16.51
CA THR A 21 29.43 33.99 -16.96
C THR A 21 28.55 33.54 -15.80
N LEU A 22 29.11 33.01 -14.71
CA LEU A 22 28.34 32.67 -13.51
C LEU A 22 27.67 33.90 -12.89
N ASN A 23 28.42 34.99 -12.68
CA ASN A 23 27.86 36.23 -12.14
C ASN A 23 26.79 36.82 -13.07
N TYR A 24 27.04 36.80 -14.38
CA TYR A 24 26.03 37.24 -15.36
C TYR A 24 24.77 36.39 -15.28
N MET A 25 24.88 35.06 -15.18
CA MET A 25 23.71 34.21 -15.00
C MET A 25 23.01 34.47 -13.67
N GLU A 26 23.74 34.63 -12.56
CA GLU A 26 23.15 34.93 -11.24
C GLU A 26 22.31 36.22 -11.28
N GLU A 27 22.80 37.27 -11.96
CA GLU A 27 22.09 38.54 -12.12
C GLU A 27 20.94 38.50 -13.13
N ASN A 28 20.88 37.50 -14.01
CA ASN A 28 19.90 37.38 -15.10
C ASN A 28 19.03 36.12 -15.03
N ILE A 29 19.17 35.31 -13.98
CA ILE A 29 18.18 34.31 -13.63
C ILE A 29 16.97 35.11 -13.15
N GLU A 30 15.89 35.11 -13.94
CA GLU A 30 14.59 35.52 -13.41
C GLU A 30 14.37 34.74 -12.11
N ASP A 31 14.02 35.44 -11.03
CA ASP A 31 13.38 34.81 -9.90
C ASP A 31 12.11 34.17 -10.46
N PHE A 32 12.24 32.93 -10.91
CA PHE A 32 11.15 31.99 -10.94
C PHE A 32 10.82 31.75 -9.48
N GLU A 33 10.26 32.77 -8.82
CA GLU A 33 9.57 32.65 -7.56
C GLU A 33 8.71 31.41 -7.74
N THR A 34 9.06 30.40 -6.96
CA THR A 34 8.54 29.06 -7.12
C THR A 34 7.03 29.18 -7.12
N VAL A 35 6.39 29.05 -8.29
CA VAL A 35 4.94 29.06 -8.38
C VAL A 35 4.50 28.02 -7.36
N PRO A 36 3.77 28.41 -6.30
CA PRO A 36 3.45 27.49 -5.25
C PRO A 36 2.73 26.32 -5.91
N LEU A 37 3.27 25.11 -5.73
CA LEU A 37 2.67 23.92 -6.32
C LEU A 37 1.19 23.95 -5.95
N PRO A 38 0.28 23.75 -6.91
CA PRO A 38 -1.14 23.77 -6.60
C PRO A 38 -1.39 22.84 -5.42
N PRO A 39 -2.13 23.28 -4.40
CA PRO A 39 -2.30 22.50 -3.19
C PRO A 39 -2.83 21.13 -3.59
N LYS A 40 -2.13 20.08 -3.13
CA LYS A 40 -2.49 18.70 -3.45
C LYS A 40 -3.95 18.48 -3.06
N LYS A 41 -4.81 18.15 -4.02
CA LYS A 41 -6.20 17.79 -3.74
C LYS A 41 -6.22 16.51 -2.91
N ILE A 42 -6.53 16.64 -1.62
CA ILE A 42 -6.65 15.51 -0.71
C ILE A 42 -8.02 14.85 -0.94
N LYS A 43 -8.03 13.63 -1.47
CA LYS A 43 -9.25 12.81 -1.50
C LYS A 43 -9.51 12.27 -0.10
N LYS A 44 -10.47 12.86 0.62
CA LYS A 44 -11.06 12.24 1.81
C LYS A 44 -11.85 11.01 1.36
N ILE A 45 -11.57 9.86 1.96
CA ILE A 45 -12.32 8.62 1.72
C ILE A 45 -13.09 8.35 3.00
N SER A 46 -14.41 8.32 2.89
CA SER A 46 -15.29 7.76 3.92
C SER A 46 -15.80 6.42 3.42
N THR A 47 -16.03 5.48 4.33
CA THR A 47 -16.58 4.17 4.00
C THR A 47 -17.55 3.72 5.07
N ARG A 48 -18.64 3.09 4.64
CA ARG A 48 -19.61 2.39 5.51
C ARG A 48 -19.43 0.87 5.45
N ASN A 49 -18.38 0.42 4.75
CA ASN A 49 -18.08 -0.99 4.58
C ASN A 49 -17.41 -1.56 5.84
N PRO A 50 -17.43 -2.90 6.02
CA PRO A 50 -16.71 -3.57 7.09
C PRO A 50 -15.22 -3.21 7.03
N ILE A 51 -14.67 -2.92 8.21
CA ILE A 51 -13.25 -2.61 8.39
C ILE A 51 -12.64 -3.65 9.32
N ILE A 52 -11.42 -4.06 9.01
CA ILE A 52 -10.57 -4.84 9.90
C ILE A 52 -9.26 -4.09 10.17
N GLN A 53 -8.82 -4.13 11.43
CA GLN A 53 -7.50 -3.68 11.83
C GLN A 53 -6.56 -4.88 12.01
N VAL A 54 -5.41 -4.84 11.34
CA VAL A 54 -4.44 -5.95 11.35
C VAL A 54 -3.15 -5.48 12.00
N ASN A 55 -2.85 -6.04 13.18
CA ASN A 55 -1.62 -5.74 13.92
C ASN A 55 -0.44 -6.58 13.38
N ALA A 56 0.32 -6.02 12.45
CA ALA A 56 1.50 -6.63 11.83
C ALA A 56 2.82 -6.02 12.35
N LYS A 57 2.83 -5.57 13.61
CA LYS A 57 3.95 -4.81 14.22
C LYS A 57 5.21 -5.62 14.38
N ASP A 58 5.05 -6.89 14.76
CA ASP A 58 6.14 -7.81 15.02
C ASP A 58 6.82 -8.20 13.70
N ARG A 59 8.15 -8.15 13.70
CA ARG A 59 8.98 -8.43 12.52
C ARG A 59 9.29 -9.91 12.36
N GLY A 60 9.21 -10.69 13.44
CA GLY A 60 9.50 -12.13 13.40
C GLY A 60 8.26 -12.99 13.17
N SER A 61 7.10 -12.37 12.93
CA SER A 61 5.84 -13.08 12.74
C SER A 61 4.99 -12.52 11.62
N TRP A 62 4.15 -13.40 11.09
CA TRP A 62 3.05 -13.08 10.21
C TRP A 62 1.75 -13.06 11.01
N THR A 63 0.91 -12.07 10.75
CA THR A 63 -0.48 -12.04 11.22
C THR A 63 -1.38 -12.51 10.10
N LEU A 64 -1.90 -13.73 10.23
CA LEU A 64 -2.85 -14.36 9.34
C LEU A 64 -4.24 -13.80 9.64
N VAL A 65 -5.03 -13.58 8.60
CA VAL A 65 -6.40 -13.07 8.67
C VAL A 65 -7.30 -13.96 7.85
N GLU A 66 -8.39 -14.41 8.45
CA GLU A 66 -9.55 -14.96 7.74
C GLU A 66 -10.66 -13.91 7.73
N PHE A 67 -11.01 -13.37 6.56
CA PHE A 67 -11.90 -12.22 6.46
C PHE A 67 -13.37 -12.56 6.71
N ALA A 68 -13.77 -13.81 6.45
CA ALA A 68 -15.15 -14.24 6.66
C ALA A 68 -15.56 -14.17 8.14
N THR A 69 -14.65 -14.47 9.07
CA THR A 69 -14.92 -14.41 10.52
C THR A 69 -14.23 -13.23 11.22
N GLY A 70 -13.28 -12.58 10.55
CA GLY A 70 -12.40 -11.59 11.15
C GLY A 70 -11.34 -12.18 12.09
N LYS A 71 -11.19 -13.50 12.15
CA LYS A 71 -10.22 -14.17 13.01
C LYS A 71 -8.80 -13.85 12.55
N THR A 72 -7.95 -13.50 13.51
CA THR A 72 -6.51 -13.31 13.29
C THR A 72 -5.69 -14.33 14.06
N GLN A 73 -4.60 -14.80 13.48
CA GLN A 73 -3.65 -15.70 14.14
C GLN A 73 -2.21 -15.28 13.83
N LYS A 74 -1.35 -15.27 14.84
CA LYS A 74 0.09 -15.03 14.64
C LYS A 74 0.83 -16.36 14.47
N ILE A 75 1.79 -16.38 13.55
CA ILE A 75 2.76 -17.46 13.36
C ILE A 75 4.15 -16.85 13.17
N SER A 76 5.21 -17.54 13.56
CA SER A 76 6.57 -17.03 13.31
C SER A 76 6.95 -17.16 11.82
N GLU A 77 7.94 -16.38 11.36
CA GLU A 77 8.48 -16.53 9.99
C GLU A 77 9.01 -17.95 9.73
N ALA A 78 9.67 -18.57 10.72
CA ALA A 78 10.14 -19.94 10.61
C ALA A 78 8.98 -20.94 10.42
N GLU A 79 7.87 -20.74 11.12
CA GLU A 79 6.67 -21.57 10.97
C GLU A 79 5.98 -21.37 9.61
N ALA A 80 6.05 -20.16 9.05
CA ALA A 80 5.49 -19.84 7.73
C ALA A 80 6.21 -20.57 6.58
N GLU A 81 7.43 -21.07 6.81
CA GLU A 81 8.17 -21.88 5.83
C GLU A 81 7.87 -23.39 5.94
N THR A 82 6.99 -23.78 6.87
CA THR A 82 6.59 -25.18 7.10
C THR A 82 5.17 -25.47 6.58
N ASN A 83 4.73 -26.72 6.70
CA ASN A 83 3.35 -27.13 6.35
C ASN A 83 2.28 -26.58 7.32
N LYS A 84 2.65 -25.84 8.38
CA LYS A 84 1.69 -25.30 9.37
C LYS A 84 0.68 -24.35 8.74
N LEU A 85 1.07 -23.62 7.69
CA LEU A 85 0.16 -22.76 6.93
C LEU A 85 -1.02 -23.51 6.28
N SER A 86 -0.84 -24.79 5.97
CA SER A 86 -1.88 -25.64 5.37
C SER A 86 -2.89 -26.17 6.39
N GLN A 87 -2.61 -26.05 7.69
CA GLN A 87 -3.44 -26.59 8.78
C GLN A 87 -4.36 -25.53 9.39
N VAL A 88 -4.25 -24.28 8.96
CA VAL A 88 -4.99 -23.14 9.51
C VAL A 88 -5.88 -22.55 8.41
N SER A 89 -7.09 -22.10 8.77
CA SER A 89 -7.93 -21.29 7.87
C SER A 89 -7.45 -19.85 7.88
N TRP A 90 -7.04 -19.33 6.73
CA TRP A 90 -6.61 -17.94 6.54
C TRP A 90 -6.67 -17.55 5.06
N ASP A 91 -6.75 -16.26 4.78
CA ASP A 91 -6.85 -15.71 3.43
C ASP A 91 -5.60 -14.92 3.03
N LEU A 92 -5.19 -13.98 3.88
CA LEU A 92 -4.00 -13.15 3.73
C LEU A 92 -3.17 -13.16 5.01
N ALA A 93 -1.85 -12.98 4.86
CA ALA A 93 -0.95 -12.80 5.98
C ALA A 93 -0.14 -11.52 5.82
N PHE A 94 0.06 -10.82 6.94
CA PHE A 94 0.66 -9.49 7.00
C PHE A 94 1.89 -9.50 7.90
N SER A 95 3.00 -8.94 7.41
CA SER A 95 4.21 -8.68 8.19
C SER A 95 4.78 -7.32 7.77
N ARG A 96 4.68 -6.32 8.66
CA ARG A 96 5.00 -4.92 8.34
C ARG A 96 4.27 -4.48 7.06
N THR A 97 4.99 -4.14 6.01
CA THR A 97 4.42 -3.75 4.71
C THR A 97 4.26 -4.92 3.75
N LYS A 98 4.78 -6.11 4.07
CA LYS A 98 4.65 -7.31 3.24
C LYS A 98 3.27 -7.92 3.44
N ILE A 99 2.64 -8.31 2.34
CA ILE A 99 1.36 -9.01 2.33
C ILE A 99 1.46 -10.18 1.37
N ILE A 100 1.10 -11.36 1.86
CA ILE A 100 1.11 -12.62 1.12
C ILE A 100 -0.29 -13.25 1.20
N SER A 101 -0.61 -14.14 0.27
CA SER A 101 -1.90 -14.81 0.18
C SER A 101 -1.80 -16.29 0.43
N ASN A 102 -2.93 -16.89 0.80
CA ASN A 102 -3.07 -18.33 0.94
C ASN A 102 -3.14 -19.02 -0.44
N GLY A 103 -2.03 -18.97 -1.19
CA GLY A 103 -1.92 -19.61 -2.49
C GLY A 103 -0.54 -19.54 -3.09
N GLY A 104 -0.34 -20.31 -4.17
CA GLY A 104 0.92 -20.32 -4.92
C GLY A 104 2.08 -20.90 -4.11
N LYS A 105 3.23 -20.21 -4.13
CA LYS A 105 4.44 -20.66 -3.41
C LYS A 105 4.35 -20.53 -1.90
N THR A 106 3.42 -19.72 -1.38
CA THR A 106 3.20 -19.56 0.07
C THR A 106 2.47 -20.77 0.64
N ASN A 107 1.41 -21.22 -0.03
CA ASN A 107 0.70 -22.45 0.32
C ASN A 107 0.28 -23.18 -0.96
N PRO A 108 0.94 -24.29 -1.33
CA PRO A 108 0.59 -25.06 -2.54
C PRO A 108 -0.83 -25.66 -2.53
N SER A 109 -1.43 -25.84 -1.35
CA SER A 109 -2.82 -26.32 -1.23
C SER A 109 -3.83 -25.18 -1.32
N GLY A 110 -3.36 -23.94 -1.16
CA GLY A 110 -4.16 -22.73 -1.22
C GLY A 110 -4.38 -22.25 -2.65
N LYS A 111 -5.59 -21.74 -2.91
CA LYS A 111 -6.01 -21.21 -4.21
C LYS A 111 -6.28 -19.72 -4.19
N THR A 112 -5.93 -19.02 -3.11
CA THR A 112 -6.13 -17.58 -3.04
C THR A 112 -5.28 -16.88 -4.09
N GLY A 113 -5.90 -15.98 -4.84
CA GLY A 113 -5.23 -15.14 -5.84
C GLY A 113 -5.81 -13.74 -5.84
N ILE A 114 -5.05 -12.79 -6.40
CA ILE A 114 -5.30 -11.35 -6.27
C ILE A 114 -5.21 -10.66 -7.63
N ILE A 115 -5.96 -9.58 -7.80
CA ILE A 115 -5.86 -8.63 -8.91
C ILE A 115 -5.79 -7.22 -8.30
N ASN A 116 -4.81 -6.42 -8.70
CA ASN A 116 -4.79 -4.99 -8.40
C ASN A 116 -5.62 -4.24 -9.46
N LEU A 117 -6.81 -3.76 -9.08
CA LEU A 117 -7.69 -2.99 -9.97
C LEU A 117 -7.26 -1.52 -10.09
N GLY A 118 -6.23 -1.10 -9.34
CA GLY A 118 -5.71 0.25 -9.39
C GLY A 118 -6.51 1.27 -8.57
N PRO A 119 -6.28 2.57 -8.79
CA PRO A 119 -6.91 3.67 -8.05
C PRO A 119 -8.33 3.97 -8.58
N VAL A 120 -9.17 2.94 -8.61
CA VAL A 120 -10.58 3.02 -9.00
C VAL A 120 -11.48 3.33 -7.79
N ASP A 121 -12.70 3.76 -8.05
CA ASP A 121 -13.69 3.93 -6.99
C ASP A 121 -14.12 2.55 -6.46
N PHE A 122 -14.05 2.38 -5.15
CA PHE A 122 -14.41 1.14 -4.47
C PHE A 122 -15.88 0.78 -4.68
N ASP A 123 -16.75 1.78 -4.73
CA ASP A 123 -18.19 1.57 -4.88
C ASP A 123 -18.59 1.22 -6.31
N ASN A 124 -17.77 1.56 -7.30
CA ASN A 124 -18.02 1.21 -8.70
C ASN A 124 -17.72 -0.27 -9.02
N ILE A 125 -16.95 -0.95 -8.16
CA ILE A 125 -16.66 -2.38 -8.33
C ILE A 125 -17.82 -3.21 -7.75
N LYS A 126 -18.78 -3.57 -8.61
CA LYS A 126 -19.97 -4.34 -8.22
C LYS A 126 -19.81 -5.85 -8.42
N THR A 127 -18.94 -6.27 -9.32
CA THR A 127 -18.72 -7.69 -9.64
C THR A 127 -17.24 -8.02 -9.65
N ALA A 128 -16.88 -9.21 -9.15
CA ALA A 128 -15.53 -9.73 -9.20
C ALA A 128 -15.18 -10.19 -10.63
N PRO A 129 -13.97 -9.91 -11.14
CA PRO A 129 -13.47 -10.53 -12.36
C PRO A 129 -13.48 -12.07 -12.23
N GLU A 130 -13.65 -12.79 -13.33
CA GLU A 130 -13.64 -14.27 -13.29
C GLU A 130 -12.23 -14.86 -13.37
N THR A 131 -11.33 -14.15 -14.05
CA THR A 131 -9.97 -14.57 -14.39
C THR A 131 -8.95 -13.47 -14.10
N GLY A 132 -7.65 -13.80 -14.18
CA GLY A 132 -6.56 -12.86 -13.97
C GLY A 132 -5.95 -12.85 -12.56
N TYR A 133 -6.46 -13.69 -11.65
CA TYR A 133 -5.97 -13.80 -10.28
C TYR A 133 -4.54 -14.35 -10.22
N VAL A 134 -3.68 -13.59 -9.54
CA VAL A 134 -2.27 -13.90 -9.35
C VAL A 134 -2.05 -14.41 -7.93
N GLN A 135 -1.46 -15.60 -7.84
CA GLN A 135 -1.02 -16.19 -6.57
C GLN A 135 0.42 -15.79 -6.25
N ASP A 136 0.85 -16.09 -5.03
CA ASP A 136 2.18 -15.74 -4.57
C ASP A 136 3.26 -16.53 -5.31
N ASN A 137 4.40 -15.87 -5.49
CA ASN A 137 5.60 -16.48 -6.05
C ASN A 137 6.82 -16.14 -5.19
N ARG A 138 7.98 -16.72 -5.51
CA ARG A 138 9.27 -16.29 -4.96
C ARG A 138 9.95 -15.31 -5.92
N SER A 139 10.42 -14.19 -5.38
CA SER A 139 11.30 -13.24 -6.07
C SER A 139 12.49 -12.94 -5.18
N LEU A 140 13.70 -13.14 -5.70
CA LEU A 140 14.96 -12.94 -4.96
C LEU A 140 14.93 -13.63 -3.58
N GLY A 141 14.46 -14.88 -3.52
CA GLY A 141 14.34 -15.68 -2.30
C GLY A 141 13.14 -15.37 -1.40
N ASN A 142 12.48 -14.22 -1.57
CA ASN A 142 11.36 -13.79 -0.73
C ASN A 142 10.00 -14.21 -1.31
N LEU A 143 9.06 -14.60 -0.44
CA LEU A 143 7.65 -14.76 -0.79
C LEU A 143 7.03 -13.39 -1.09
N ILE A 144 6.33 -13.29 -2.21
CA ILE A 144 5.73 -12.04 -2.67
C ILE A 144 4.45 -12.31 -3.47
N ASN A 145 3.41 -11.52 -3.19
CA ASN A 145 2.33 -11.32 -4.13
C ASN A 145 2.59 -10.04 -4.93
N LYS A 146 2.85 -10.16 -6.25
CA LYS A 146 3.22 -9.00 -7.07
C LYS A 146 2.11 -7.93 -7.14
N GLU A 147 0.84 -8.32 -6.98
CA GLU A 147 -0.29 -7.39 -7.03
C GLU A 147 -0.33 -6.49 -5.78
N LEU A 148 0.09 -7.02 -4.63
CA LEU A 148 0.13 -6.30 -3.36
C LEU A 148 1.49 -5.67 -3.04
N ALA A 149 2.59 -6.11 -3.65
CA ALA A 149 3.93 -5.62 -3.33
C ALA A 149 4.09 -4.09 -3.35
N GLY A 150 3.31 -3.41 -4.20
CA GLY A 150 3.36 -1.97 -4.39
C GLY A 150 2.18 -1.20 -3.77
N TRP A 151 1.51 -1.71 -2.74
CA TRP A 151 0.29 -1.10 -2.19
C TRP A 151 0.46 0.29 -1.57
N TYR A 152 1.70 0.71 -1.29
CA TYR A 152 2.00 1.97 -0.61
C TYR A 152 3.04 2.83 -1.35
N ASN A 153 3.09 4.10 -0.98
CA ASN A 153 4.16 5.04 -1.27
C ASN A 153 4.98 5.27 0.00
N TYR A 154 6.30 5.31 -0.14
CA TYR A 154 7.19 5.73 0.95
C TYR A 154 7.46 7.22 0.85
N ARG A 155 7.05 7.99 1.85
CA ARG A 155 7.30 9.43 1.93
C ARG A 155 8.70 9.65 2.50
N THR A 156 9.68 9.87 1.63
CA THR A 156 11.09 10.02 2.04
C THR A 156 11.34 11.17 3.02
N ARG A 157 10.60 12.30 2.88
CA ARG A 157 10.73 13.46 3.79
C ARG A 157 10.31 13.17 5.22
N THR A 158 9.23 12.40 5.40
CA THR A 158 8.66 12.09 6.74
C THR A 158 8.89 10.65 7.15
N HIS A 159 9.58 9.85 6.33
CA HIS A 159 9.74 8.40 6.49
C HIS A 159 8.45 7.61 6.75
N ASN A 160 7.29 8.16 6.32
CA ASN A 160 5.98 7.54 6.54
C ASN A 160 5.55 6.67 5.36
N ILE A 161 4.68 5.70 5.63
CA ILE A 161 4.03 4.83 4.65
C ILE A 161 2.63 5.37 4.34
N GLU A 162 2.38 5.75 3.10
CA GLU A 162 1.07 6.20 2.66
C GLU A 162 0.43 5.14 1.76
N SER A 163 -0.81 4.75 2.06
CA SER A 163 -1.53 3.83 1.19
C SER A 163 -1.80 4.46 -0.19
N LYS A 164 -1.61 3.70 -1.26
CA LYS A 164 -2.07 4.11 -2.60
C LYS A 164 -3.58 4.05 -2.74
N ARG A 165 -4.27 3.43 -1.78
CA ARG A 165 -5.74 3.29 -1.76
C ARG A 165 -6.27 2.64 -3.05
N ASN A 166 -5.47 1.73 -3.63
CA ASN A 166 -5.91 0.89 -4.73
C ASN A 166 -6.98 -0.09 -4.26
N VAL A 167 -7.88 -0.46 -5.17
CA VAL A 167 -8.85 -1.53 -4.95
C VAL A 167 -8.25 -2.84 -5.45
N TYR A 168 -8.41 -3.88 -4.65
CA TYR A 168 -7.97 -5.23 -4.96
C TYR A 168 -9.17 -6.16 -5.03
N ALA A 169 -9.20 -7.03 -6.02
CA ALA A 169 -10.12 -8.17 -6.06
C ALA A 169 -9.34 -9.44 -5.70
N LEU A 170 -9.94 -10.29 -4.88
CA LEU A 170 -9.39 -11.55 -4.44
C LEU A 170 -10.39 -12.66 -4.73
N LYS A 171 -9.86 -13.81 -5.13
CA LYS A 171 -10.59 -15.07 -5.16
C LYS A 171 -10.00 -15.92 -4.06
N LEU A 172 -10.77 -16.18 -3.00
CA LEU A 172 -10.33 -16.89 -1.81
C LEU A 172 -10.30 -18.41 -2.05
N ASN A 173 -9.67 -19.16 -1.14
CA ASN A 173 -9.50 -20.61 -1.29
C ASN A 173 -10.83 -21.39 -1.37
N ASN A 174 -11.89 -20.87 -0.74
CA ASN A 174 -13.24 -21.43 -0.75
C ASN A 174 -14.09 -21.00 -1.96
N GLY A 175 -13.52 -20.24 -2.91
CA GLY A 175 -14.22 -19.74 -4.09
C GLY A 175 -15.05 -18.47 -3.86
N ILE A 176 -15.10 -17.95 -2.63
CA ILE A 176 -15.70 -16.64 -2.34
C ILE A 176 -14.80 -15.55 -2.92
N PHE A 177 -15.41 -14.51 -3.47
CA PHE A 177 -14.69 -13.33 -3.90
C PHE A 177 -14.69 -12.27 -2.81
N MET A 178 -13.59 -11.53 -2.71
CA MET A 178 -13.49 -10.38 -1.83
C MET A 178 -12.97 -9.19 -2.63
N LYS A 179 -13.49 -7.99 -2.38
CA LYS A 179 -12.79 -6.77 -2.73
C LYS A 179 -12.28 -6.10 -1.45
N MET A 180 -11.11 -5.50 -1.52
CA MET A 180 -10.54 -4.78 -0.39
C MET A 180 -9.78 -3.53 -0.84
N ARG A 181 -9.64 -2.59 0.09
CA ARG A 181 -8.76 -1.41 -0.05
C ARG A 181 -8.06 -1.18 1.28
N ILE A 182 -6.74 -1.05 1.23
CA ILE A 182 -5.95 -0.69 2.41
C ILE A 182 -6.12 0.82 2.60
N LEU A 183 -6.68 1.21 3.73
CA LEU A 183 -6.93 2.61 4.06
C LEU A 183 -5.69 3.23 4.69
N ASN A 184 -5.14 2.59 5.71
CA ASN A 184 -4.09 3.18 6.55
C ASN A 184 -3.08 2.11 7.02
N TYR A 185 -1.85 2.52 7.32
CA TYR A 185 -0.79 1.71 7.91
C TYR A 185 -0.57 1.94 9.42
N TYR A 186 -1.23 2.97 9.96
CA TYR A 186 -1.09 3.45 11.34
C TYR A 186 -2.47 3.49 12.02
N CYS A 187 -3.06 2.34 12.34
CA CYS A 187 -4.45 2.24 12.83
C CYS A 187 -4.81 3.08 14.07
N ALA A 188 -3.81 3.57 14.83
CA ALA A 188 -4.00 4.42 16.00
C ALA A 188 -4.21 5.91 15.66
N GLN A 189 -3.94 6.31 14.40
CA GLN A 189 -3.99 7.70 13.96
C GLN A 189 -4.82 7.81 12.67
N PRO A 190 -5.58 8.90 12.48
CA PRO A 190 -6.03 9.31 11.15
C PRO A 190 -4.89 9.33 10.14
N GLU A 191 -5.13 8.90 8.89
CA GLU A 191 -4.08 8.89 7.85
C GLU A 191 -3.53 10.31 7.60
N ASP A 192 -4.39 11.33 7.69
CA ASP A 192 -4.02 12.72 7.46
C ASP A 192 -3.03 13.25 8.49
N THR A 193 -3.06 12.75 9.73
CA THR A 193 -2.07 13.09 10.79
C THR A 193 -0.67 12.65 10.37
N CYS A 194 -0.55 11.48 9.75
CA CYS A 194 0.73 10.94 9.26
C CYS A 194 1.20 11.54 7.93
N ARG A 195 0.48 12.51 7.35
CA ARG A 195 0.92 13.18 6.11
C ARG A 195 1.81 14.38 6.38
N SER A 196 1.50 15.15 7.43
CA SER A 196 2.18 16.39 7.78
C SER A 196 3.24 16.19 8.87
N MET A 197 3.12 15.14 9.68
CA MET A 197 4.03 14.84 10.80
C MET A 197 4.56 13.41 10.75
N LEU A 198 5.74 13.18 11.32
CA LEU A 198 6.33 11.85 11.48
C LEU A 198 5.42 11.01 12.39
N CYS A 199 4.89 9.90 11.89
CA CYS A 199 4.19 8.96 12.75
C CYS A 199 5.19 8.02 13.42
N THR A 200 4.92 7.68 14.67
CA THR A 200 5.89 6.94 15.48
C THR A 200 6.09 5.52 14.95
N ARG A 201 7.26 4.94 15.23
CA ARG A 201 7.58 3.58 14.76
C ARG A 201 6.75 2.53 15.49
N GLU A 202 6.30 2.86 16.69
CA GLU A 202 5.47 2.06 17.59
C GLU A 202 4.05 1.93 17.04
N GLU A 203 3.55 2.93 16.33
CA GLU A 203 2.22 2.94 15.70
C GLU A 203 2.21 2.29 14.30
N ALA A 204 3.37 2.25 13.64
CA ALA A 204 3.53 1.67 12.31
C ALA A 204 3.17 0.17 12.28
N ALA A 205 2.80 -0.33 11.10
CA ALA A 205 2.44 -1.73 10.86
C ALA A 205 1.19 -2.18 11.62
N CYS A 206 0.22 -1.28 11.72
CA CYS A 206 -1.14 -1.62 12.07
C CYS A 206 -2.06 -1.18 10.94
N LEU A 207 -2.42 -2.12 10.07
CA LEU A 207 -3.16 -1.80 8.85
C LEU A 207 -4.64 -1.64 9.17
N THR A 208 -5.31 -0.69 8.51
CA THR A 208 -6.77 -0.56 8.47
C THR A 208 -7.23 -0.88 7.06
N ILE A 209 -8.11 -1.86 6.91
CA ILE A 209 -8.52 -2.40 5.62
C ILE A 209 -10.03 -2.41 5.57
N GLU A 210 -10.62 -1.80 4.54
CA GLU A 210 -12.03 -2.03 4.23
C GLU A 210 -12.16 -3.18 3.24
N TYR A 211 -13.24 -3.96 3.37
CA TYR A 211 -13.47 -5.11 2.52
C TYR A 211 -14.95 -5.45 2.38
N ILE A 212 -15.31 -6.12 1.29
CA ILE A 212 -16.62 -6.76 1.09
C ILE A 212 -16.37 -8.17 0.55
N LEU A 213 -16.99 -9.17 1.16
CA LEU A 213 -17.06 -10.53 0.62
C LEU A 213 -18.34 -10.70 -0.20
N THR A 214 -18.31 -11.61 -1.17
CA THR A 214 -19.51 -12.09 -1.84
C THR A 214 -20.19 -13.18 -1.04
N GLU A 215 -21.48 -13.40 -1.31
CA GLU A 215 -22.15 -14.63 -0.88
C GLU A 215 -21.51 -15.85 -1.58
N PRO A 216 -21.47 -17.02 -0.94
CA PRO A 216 -20.98 -18.25 -1.56
C PRO A 216 -21.68 -18.52 -2.91
N GLY A 217 -20.89 -18.76 -3.96
CA GLY A 217 -21.40 -18.98 -5.32
C GLY A 217 -21.77 -17.72 -6.11
N SER A 218 -21.72 -16.53 -5.48
CA SER A 218 -21.91 -15.25 -6.16
C SER A 218 -20.56 -14.59 -6.49
N ASN A 219 -20.51 -13.85 -7.59
CA ASN A 219 -19.44 -12.92 -7.93
C ASN A 219 -19.82 -11.45 -7.69
N THR A 220 -21.00 -11.17 -7.14
CA THR A 220 -21.51 -9.81 -6.94
C THR A 220 -21.23 -9.34 -5.52
N PHE A 221 -20.60 -8.17 -5.39
CA PHE A 221 -20.35 -7.51 -4.12
C PHE A 221 -21.59 -6.74 -3.68
N VAL A 222 -22.17 -7.14 -2.55
CA VAL A 222 -23.32 -6.49 -1.95
C VAL A 222 -22.83 -5.62 -0.78
N PRO A 223 -22.95 -4.28 -0.85
CA PRO A 223 -22.61 -3.42 0.28
C PRO A 223 -23.48 -3.70 1.52
N PRO A 224 -23.00 -3.41 2.73
CA PRO A 224 -23.76 -3.63 3.97
C PRO A 224 -25.11 -2.91 4.00
N ASP A 225 -25.19 -1.71 3.42
CA ASP A 225 -26.41 -0.91 3.43
C ASP A 225 -27.57 -1.58 2.69
N THR A 226 -27.27 -2.42 1.68
CA THR A 226 -28.28 -3.22 0.97
C THR A 226 -28.90 -4.31 1.85
N TYR A 227 -28.19 -4.77 2.89
CA TYR A 227 -28.75 -5.67 3.91
C TYR A 227 -29.58 -4.89 4.95
N LEU A 228 -29.22 -3.62 5.24
CA LEU A 228 -29.95 -2.72 6.14
C LEU A 228 -31.22 -2.11 5.51
N THR A 229 -31.34 -2.04 4.18
CA THR A 229 -32.64 -1.75 3.54
C THR A 229 -33.70 -2.82 3.81
N LYS A 230 -33.33 -3.97 4.40
CA LYS A 230 -34.27 -4.94 4.98
C LYS A 230 -34.44 -4.83 6.49
N ASN A 231 -33.55 -4.16 7.22
CA ASN A 231 -33.63 -3.99 8.69
C ASN A 231 -32.99 -2.66 9.12
N ILE A 232 -33.81 -1.78 9.67
CA ILE A 232 -33.58 -0.38 10.05
C ILE A 232 -32.27 -0.11 10.86
N GLN A 233 -31.60 1.00 10.48
CA GLN A 233 -30.66 1.89 11.19
C GLN A 233 -29.51 1.28 12.03
N SER A 234 -28.27 1.49 11.58
CA SER A 234 -27.08 1.50 12.46
C SER A 234 -26.23 2.75 12.19
N PRO A 235 -25.62 3.39 13.21
CA PRO A 235 -25.08 4.74 13.07
C PRO A 235 -23.73 4.78 12.37
N GLU A 236 -23.56 5.84 11.57
CA GLU A 236 -22.40 6.20 10.78
C GLU A 236 -21.16 6.42 11.67
N LYS A 237 -20.08 5.67 11.44
CA LYS A 237 -18.79 5.89 12.10
C LYS A 237 -17.86 6.65 11.15
N ILE A 238 -17.81 7.96 11.33
CA ILE A 238 -16.86 8.83 10.63
C ILE A 238 -15.45 8.51 11.16
N ILE A 239 -14.57 8.05 10.27
CA ILE A 239 -13.14 8.02 10.52
C ILE A 239 -12.58 9.24 9.79
N GLU A 240 -12.25 10.29 10.53
CA GLU A 240 -11.42 11.40 10.04
C GLU A 240 -9.96 10.95 9.84
#